data_AF-A0A844IFH3-F1
#
_entry.id   AF-A0A844IFH3-F1
#
_cell.length_a   1.000
_cell.length_b   1.000
_cell.length_c   1.000
_cell.angle_alpha   90.00
_cell.angle_beta   90.00
_cell.angle_gamma   90.00
#
_symmetry.space_group_name_H-M   'P 1'
#
loop_
_entity.id
_entity.type
_entity.pdbx_description
1 polymer ?
#
loop_
_entity_poly.entity_id
_entity_poly.type
_entity_poly.pdbx_seq_one_letter_code
_entity_poly.pdbx_strand_id
1 'polypeptide(L)' 'LKVIAVNPNGTSQECSSCGNKVKKPLSQRTHNCPNCKVSLCRDLNASIKCDSFSRNRAIGG' A
#
# COMPACT_ATOMS: atom_id res chain seq x y z
N LEU A 1 -6.25 -22.80 -3.87
CA LEU A 1 -5.94 -21.38 -4.17
C LEU A 1 -7.02 -20.52 -3.52
N LYS A 2 -6.68 -19.57 -2.63
CA LYS A 2 -7.68 -18.65 -2.03
C LYS A 2 -7.43 -17.26 -2.60
N VAL A 3 -8.32 -16.81 -3.48
CA VAL A 3 -8.25 -15.47 -4.10
C VAL A 3 -9.14 -14.54 -3.31
N ILE A 4 -8.57 -13.46 -2.78
CA ILE A 4 -9.30 -12.44 -2.03
C ILE A 4 -9.34 -11.18 -2.88
N ALA A 5 -10.53 -10.77 -3.28
CA ALA A 5 -10.72 -9.50 -3.98
C ALA A 5 -10.39 -8.34 -3.02
N VAL A 6 -9.37 -7.56 -3.38
CA VAL A 6 -8.96 -6.36 -2.66
C VAL A 6 -9.46 -5.16 -3.45
N ASN A 7 -10.05 -4.17 -2.78
CA ASN A 7 -10.47 -2.95 -3.46
C ASN A 7 -9.20 -2.19 -3.90
N PRO A 8 -8.97 -1.97 -5.21
CA PRO A 8 -7.72 -1.40 -5.71
C PRO A 8 -7.59 0.11 -5.47
N ASN A 9 -8.61 0.74 -4.86
CA ASN A 9 -8.72 2.18 -4.81
C ASN A 9 -7.74 2.80 -3.79
N GLY A 10 -6.62 3.35 -4.28
CA GLY A 10 -5.69 4.17 -3.51
C GLY A 10 -4.54 3.45 -2.78
N THR A 11 -4.37 2.13 -2.94
CA THR A 11 -3.30 1.35 -2.29
C THR A 11 -1.88 1.79 -2.68
N SER A 12 -1.72 2.37 -3.88
CA SER A 12 -0.45 2.91 -4.37
C SER A 12 -0.07 4.27 -3.77
N GLN A 13 -1.03 4.95 -3.13
CA GLN A 13 -0.85 6.26 -2.48
C GLN A 13 -0.69 6.14 -0.96
N GLU A 14 -1.21 5.09 -0.33
CA GLU A 14 -0.98 4.83 1.09
C GLU A 14 0.42 4.29 1.36
N CYS A 15 1.09 4.87 2.35
CA CYS A 15 2.36 4.36 2.84
C CYS A 15 2.15 3.02 3.56
N SER A 16 2.85 1.98 3.12
CA SER A 16 2.79 0.66 3.77
C SER A 16 3.33 0.68 5.20
N SER A 17 4.28 1.58 5.49
CA SER A 17 4.96 1.69 6.79
C SER A 17 4.16 2.48 7.83
N CYS A 18 3.54 3.61 7.46
CA CYS A 18 2.85 4.48 8.42
C CYS A 18 1.37 4.72 8.11
N GLY A 19 0.84 4.18 7.00
CA GLY A 19 -0.56 4.36 6.59
C GLY A 19 -0.89 5.74 6.01
N ASN A 20 0.06 6.68 5.97
CA ASN A 20 -0.22 8.03 5.48
C ASN A 20 -0.49 8.04 3.95
N LYS A 21 -1.49 8.80 3.50
CA LYS A 21 -1.75 9.01 2.07
C LYS A 21 -0.80 10.05 1.49
N VAL A 22 0.04 9.61 0.57
CA VAL A 22 0.94 10.45 -0.22
C VAL A 22 0.34 10.60 -1.62
N LYS A 23 -0.30 11.73 -1.89
CA LYS A 23 -0.77 12.07 -3.25
C LYS A 23 0.46 12.29 -4.14
N LYS A 24 0.54 11.52 -5.23
CA LYS A 24 1.63 11.60 -6.20
C LYS A 24 1.14 11.18 -7.58
N PRO A 25 1.73 11.73 -8.66
CA PRO A 25 1.37 11.36 -10.03
C PRO A 25 1.82 9.92 -10.35
N LEU A 26 1.14 9.27 -11.31
CA LEU A 26 1.46 7.91 -11.76
C LEU A 26 2.86 7.79 -12.38
N SER A 27 3.48 8.90 -12.79
CA SER A 27 4.86 8.98 -13.27
C SER A 27 5.89 8.76 -12.15
N GLN A 28 5.52 9.01 -10.90
CA GLN A 28 6.42 8.85 -9.77
C GLN A 28 6.47 7.38 -9.32
N ARG A 29 7.54 6.67 -9.71
CA ARG A 29 7.74 5.25 -9.38
C ARG A 29 8.35 5.02 -7.99
N THR A 30 8.86 6.06 -7.34
CA THR A 30 9.39 5.99 -5.97
C THR A 30 8.37 6.52 -4.97
N HIS A 31 8.08 5.73 -3.94
CA HIS A 31 7.32 6.14 -2.77
C HIS A 31 8.29 6.75 -1.76
N ASN A 32 8.29 8.07 -1.65
CA ASN A 32 8.94 8.80 -0.56
C ASN A 32 7.85 9.30 0.38
N CYS A 33 7.79 8.78 1.59
CA CYS A 33 6.83 9.23 2.59
C CYS A 33 7.41 10.39 3.38
N PRO A 34 6.80 11.59 3.37
CA PRO A 34 7.28 12.71 4.17
C PRO A 34 7.09 12.50 5.68
N ASN A 35 6.21 11.58 6.08
CA ASN A 35 5.89 11.34 7.48
C ASN A 35 6.92 10.39 8.15
N CYS A 36 7.11 9.18 7.60
CA CYS A 36 8.06 8.21 8.15
C CYS A 36 9.41 8.16 7.44
N LYS A 37 9.63 9.02 6.43
CA LYS A 37 10.85 9.09 5.61
C LYS A 37 11.19 7.80 4.85
N VAL A 38 10.25 6.87 4.72
CA VAL A 38 10.46 5.63 3.96
C VAL A 38 10.59 5.95 2.48
N SER A 39 11.60 5.37 1.83
CA SER A 39 11.85 5.47 0.39
C SER A 39 11.89 4.07 -0.20
N LEU A 40 10.84 3.68 -0.92
CA LEU A 40 10.76 2.36 -1.58
C LEU A 40 10.04 2.43 -2.93
N CYS A 41 10.17 1.39 -3.74
CA CYS A 41 9.44 1.29 -5.00
C CYS A 41 7.92 1.32 -4.77
N ARG A 42 7.18 2.03 -5.61
CA ARG A 42 5.72 2.12 -5.55
C ARG A 42 5.05 0.75 -5.62
N ASP A 43 5.57 -0.15 -6.45
CA ASP A 43 4.98 -1.47 -6.65
C ASP A 43 5.23 -2.39 -5.44
N LEU A 44 6.39 -2.25 -4.78
CA LEU A 44 6.67 -2.91 -3.50
C LEU A 44 5.77 -2.35 -2.37
N ASN A 45 5.55 -1.04 -2.36
CA ASN A 45 4.63 -0.42 -1.39
C ASN A 45 3.20 -0.95 -1.58
N ALA A 46 2.74 -1.06 -2.82
CA ALA A 46 1.43 -1.61 -3.16
C ALA A 46 1.33 -3.10 -2.80
N SER A 47 2.36 -3.92 -3.08
CA SER A 47 2.34 -5.35 -2.77
C SER A 47 2.27 -5.62 -1.26
N ILE A 48 3.05 -4.91 -0.45
CA ILE A 48 3.00 -5.00 1.02
C ILE A 48 1.61 -4.61 1.53
N LYS A 49 0.99 -3.60 0.91
CA LYS A 49 -0.32 -3.12 1.35
C LYS A 49 -1.45 -4.07 0.96
N CYS A 50 -1.38 -4.69 -0.22
CA CYS A 50 -2.28 -5.77 -0.62
C CYS A 50 -2.16 -6.98 0.32
N ASP A 51 -0.93 -7.41 0.66
CA ASP A 51 -0.69 -8.50 1.61
C ASP A 51 -1.22 -8.16 3.01
N SER A 52 -1.02 -6.93 3.47
CA SER A 52 -1.58 -6.45 4.74
C SER A 52 -3.12 -6.49 4.73
N PHE A 53 -3.76 -6.21 3.60
CA PHE A 53 -5.22 -6.31 3.45
C PHE A 53 -5.68 -7.78 3.53
N SER A 54 -4.94 -8.70 2.90
CA SER A 54 -5.20 -10.14 2.97
C SER A 54 -5.09 -10.66 4.41
N ARG A 55 -4.15 -10.15 5.21
CA ARG A 55 -3.98 -10.52 6.63
C ARG A 55 -5.03 -9.90 7.55
N ASN A 56 -5.34 -8.61 7.40
CA ASN A 56 -6.28 -7.91 8.29
C ASN A 56 -7.71 -8.46 8.20
N ARG A 57 -8.13 -8.98 7.04
CA ARG A 57 -9.47 -9.57 6.87
C ARG A 57 -9.60 -10.98 7.44
N ALA A 58 -8.50 -11.61 7.87
CA ALA A 58 -8.54 -12.90 8.57
C ALA A 58 -8.94 -12.78 10.05
N ILE A 59 -8.96 -11.56 10.61
CA ILE A 59 -9.26 -11.29 12.04
C ILE A 59 -10.62 -10.58 12.23
N GLY A 60 -11.33 -10.24 11.15
CA GLY A 60 -12.65 -9.60 11.20
C GLY A 60 -13.69 -10.43 10.46
N GLY A 61 -14.19 -11.47 11.12
CA GLY A 61 -15.46 -12.15 10.83
C GLY A 61 -16.46 -11.81 11.91
#